data_AF-X1QH32-F1
#
_entry.id   AF-X1QH32-F1
#
_cell.length_a   1.000
_cell.length_b   1.000
_cell.length_c   1.000
_cell.angle_alpha   90.00
_cell.angle_beta   90.00
_cell.angle_gamma   90.00
#
_symmetry.space_group_name_H-M   'P 1'
#
loop_
_entity.id
_entity.type
_entity.pdbx_description
1 polymer ?
#
loop_
_entity_poly.entity_id
_entity_poly.type
_entity_poly.pdbx_seq_one_letter_code
_entity_poly.pdbx_strand_id
1 'polypeptide(L)'
;MIVYAATKQQFLRDNDNDDIEEVILRHYKEATGKNVGTSEIRSWQGSLTYMAKVLRDEGLPSDAGLAIELHIPQSSKRIDFLLTGRDENQAKKAVLIELKQWSKANATTKDAIVKTALGGGLVETIHPSYQVWSYAALLEGFNEAVYDKSIEIR
;
A
#
# COMPACT_ATOMS: atom_id res chain seq x y z
N MET A 1 -7.38 -10.65 2.11
CA MET A 1 -8.09 -10.33 0.85
C MET A 1 -7.25 -9.32 0.10
N ILE A 2 -7.14 -9.44 -1.23
CA ILE A 2 -6.46 -8.44 -2.07
C ILE A 2 -7.50 -7.83 -2.98
N VAL A 3 -7.52 -6.50 -3.10
CA VAL A 3 -8.45 -5.81 -4.00
C VAL A 3 -7.92 -5.88 -5.42
N TYR A 4 -6.68 -5.45 -5.63
CA TYR A 4 -6.05 -5.42 -6.94
C TYR A 4 -4.65 -6.04 -6.85
N ALA A 5 -4.31 -6.90 -7.81
CA ALA A 5 -3.00 -7.51 -7.94
C ALA A 5 -2.59 -7.55 -9.42
N ALA A 6 -1.36 -7.13 -9.71
CA ALA A 6 -0.86 -7.06 -11.07
C ALA A 6 0.68 -7.09 -11.08
N THR A 7 1.29 -7.05 -12.27
CA THR A 7 2.70 -6.69 -12.40
C THR A 7 2.85 -5.18 -12.51
N LYS A 8 4.05 -4.64 -12.24
CA LYS A 8 4.40 -3.23 -12.49
C LYS A 8 3.98 -2.81 -13.89
N GLN A 9 4.29 -3.62 -14.90
CA GLN A 9 3.93 -3.31 -16.28
C GLN A 9 2.42 -3.17 -16.48
N GLN A 10 1.62 -4.07 -15.91
CA GLN A 10 0.16 -4.01 -16.04
C GLN A 10 -0.42 -2.81 -15.29
N PHE A 11 0.02 -2.55 -14.06
CA PHE A 11 -0.44 -1.37 -13.30
C PHE A 11 -0.13 -0.05 -14.00
N LEU A 12 1.07 0.08 -14.59
CA LEU A 12 1.41 1.27 -15.37
C LEU A 12 0.51 1.40 -16.61
N ARG A 13 0.16 0.30 -17.27
CA ARG A 13 -0.80 0.33 -18.40
C ARG A 13 -2.19 0.75 -17.95
N ASP A 14 -2.68 0.22 -16.84
CA ASP A 14 -3.99 0.56 -16.29
C ASP A 14 -4.03 2.04 -15.90
N ASN A 15 -2.96 2.56 -15.27
CA ASN A 15 -2.86 3.97 -14.92
C ASN A 15 -2.76 4.90 -16.15
N ASP A 16 -2.20 4.44 -17.26
CA ASP A 16 -1.92 5.27 -18.43
C ASP A 16 -3.06 5.31 -19.44
N ASN A 17 -3.87 4.26 -19.48
CA ASN A 17 -4.94 4.09 -20.46
C ASN A 17 -6.34 4.16 -19.85
N ASP A 18 -6.45 4.05 -18.52
CA ASP A 18 -7.71 4.12 -17.78
C ASP A 18 -7.59 5.05 -16.58
N ASP A 19 -8.73 5.42 -16.00
CA ASP A 19 -8.77 6.09 -14.70
C ASP A 19 -8.50 5.05 -13.60
N ILE A 20 -7.30 5.09 -13.01
CA ILE A 20 -6.82 4.07 -12.06
C ILE A 20 -7.78 3.88 -10.88
N GLU A 21 -8.39 4.95 -10.39
CA GLU A 21 -9.37 4.89 -9.32
C GLU A 21 -10.63 4.12 -9.71
N GLU A 22 -11.05 4.14 -10.98
CA GLU A 22 -12.20 3.37 -11.47
C GLU A 22 -11.85 1.89 -11.60
N VAL A 23 -10.62 1.58 -12.03
CA VAL A 23 -10.07 0.22 -12.03
C VAL A 23 -10.10 -0.34 -10.61
N ILE A 24 -9.52 0.36 -9.64
CA ILE A 24 -9.51 -0.09 -8.24
C ILE A 24 -10.92 -0.18 -7.66
N LEU A 25 -11.81 0.76 -7.96
CA LEU A 25 -13.19 0.74 -7.49
C LEU A 25 -13.95 -0.51 -7.98
N ARG A 26 -13.77 -0.89 -9.25
CA ARG A 26 -14.37 -2.10 -9.82
C ARG A 26 -13.88 -3.34 -9.10
N HIS A 27 -12.56 -3.48 -8.97
CA HIS A 27 -11.92 -4.57 -8.24
C HIS A 27 -12.37 -4.63 -6.77
N TYR A 28 -12.52 -3.48 -6.11
CA TYR A 28 -12.99 -3.40 -4.72
C TYR A 28 -14.42 -3.91 -4.60
N LYS A 29 -15.29 -3.51 -5.52
CA LYS A 29 -16.69 -3.94 -5.55
C LYS A 29 -16.81 -5.44 -5.83
N GLU A 30 -15.99 -5.97 -6.74
CA GLU A 30 -15.93 -7.41 -7.03
C GLU A 30 -15.45 -8.21 -5.81
N ALA A 31 -14.41 -7.74 -5.13
CA ALA A 31 -13.83 -8.43 -3.97
C ALA A 31 -14.72 -8.36 -2.72
N THR A 32 -15.46 -7.26 -2.52
CA THR A 32 -16.17 -7.00 -1.25
C THR A 32 -17.69 -6.94 -1.33
N GLY A 33 -18.24 -6.75 -2.53
CA GLY A 33 -19.66 -6.44 -2.75
C GLY A 33 -20.09 -5.05 -2.25
N LYS A 34 -19.17 -4.20 -1.79
CA LYS A 34 -19.47 -2.89 -1.16
C LYS A 34 -19.08 -1.73 -2.08
N ASN A 35 -19.69 -0.57 -1.81
CA ASN A 35 -19.29 0.70 -2.40
C ASN A 35 -18.41 1.49 -1.41
N VAL A 36 -17.63 2.44 -1.93
CA VAL A 36 -16.83 3.38 -1.12
C VAL A 36 -17.29 4.83 -1.35
N GLY A 37 -16.91 5.71 -0.43
CA GLY A 37 -17.19 7.15 -0.55
C GLY A 37 -16.26 7.86 -1.54
N THR A 38 -16.66 9.06 -1.97
CA THR A 38 -15.88 9.89 -2.91
C THR A 38 -14.50 10.28 -2.40
N SER A 39 -14.33 10.38 -1.07
CA SER A 39 -13.02 10.64 -0.47
C SER A 39 -12.03 9.50 -0.69
N GLU A 40 -12.49 8.25 -0.69
CA GLU A 40 -11.63 7.08 -0.92
C GLU A 40 -11.23 6.99 -2.40
N ILE A 41 -12.17 7.26 -3.31
CA ILE A 41 -11.88 7.31 -4.75
C ILE A 41 -10.79 8.37 -5.04
N ARG A 42 -10.91 9.56 -4.45
CA ARG A 42 -9.89 10.62 -4.55
C ARG A 42 -8.57 10.22 -3.88
N SER A 43 -8.63 9.44 -2.80
CA SER A 43 -7.43 8.96 -2.11
C SER A 43 -6.63 8.01 -3.01
N TRP A 44 -7.32 7.13 -3.74
CA TRP A 44 -6.73 6.26 -4.75
C TRP A 44 -6.18 7.06 -5.93
N GLN A 45 -7.01 7.89 -6.57
CA GLN A 45 -6.59 8.71 -7.72
C GLN A 45 -5.29 9.47 -7.42
N GLY A 46 -5.27 10.22 -6.31
CA GLY A 46 -4.09 10.99 -5.93
C GLY A 46 -2.89 10.11 -5.66
N SER A 47 -3.02 9.10 -4.80
CA SER A 47 -1.87 8.34 -4.31
C SER A 47 -1.30 7.36 -5.35
N LEU A 48 -2.16 6.68 -6.11
CA LEU A 48 -1.75 5.68 -7.09
C LEU A 48 -1.12 6.32 -8.33
N THR A 49 -1.57 7.50 -8.76
CA THR A 49 -0.90 8.24 -9.83
C THR A 49 0.51 8.68 -9.44
N TYR A 50 0.76 9.01 -8.16
CA TYR A 50 2.14 9.27 -7.70
C TYR A 50 2.96 7.98 -7.61
N MET A 51 2.37 6.86 -7.18
CA MET A 51 3.05 5.56 -7.23
C MET A 51 3.43 5.15 -8.65
N ALA A 52 2.58 5.42 -9.65
CA ALA A 52 2.92 5.19 -11.05
C ALA A 52 4.19 5.94 -11.46
N LYS A 53 4.38 7.20 -11.01
CA LYS A 53 5.62 7.96 -11.28
C LYS A 53 6.85 7.29 -10.68
N VAL A 54 6.76 6.81 -9.43
CA VAL A 54 7.86 6.08 -8.76
C VAL A 54 8.16 4.78 -9.51
N LEU A 55 7.12 4.03 -9.88
CA LEU A 55 7.27 2.74 -10.55
C LEU A 55 7.82 2.85 -11.97
N ARG A 56 7.83 4.02 -12.61
CA ARG A 56 8.47 4.21 -13.93
C ARG A 56 10.00 4.12 -13.90
N ASP A 57 10.62 4.13 -12.72
CA ASP A 57 12.05 3.91 -12.59
C ASP A 57 12.47 2.59 -13.27
N GLU A 58 13.43 2.66 -14.20
CA GLU A 58 13.90 1.51 -14.98
C GLU A 58 14.68 0.49 -14.15
N GLY A 59 15.17 0.86 -12.97
CA GLY A 59 15.81 -0.03 -12.01
C GLY A 59 14.84 -1.01 -11.35
N LEU A 60 13.53 -0.78 -11.44
CA LEU A 60 12.52 -1.73 -10.96
C LEU A 60 12.12 -2.73 -12.08
N PRO A 61 12.20 -4.05 -11.85
CA PRO A 61 11.80 -5.05 -12.83
C PRO A 61 10.35 -4.86 -13.30
N SER A 62 10.11 -4.99 -14.61
CA SER A 62 8.77 -4.80 -15.20
C SER A 62 7.76 -5.86 -14.75
N ASP A 63 8.25 -7.04 -14.35
CA ASP A 63 7.49 -8.17 -13.83
C ASP A 63 7.35 -8.16 -12.30
N ALA A 64 7.88 -7.13 -11.61
CA ALA A 64 7.67 -6.96 -10.17
C ALA A 64 6.17 -7.02 -9.86
N GLY A 65 5.80 -7.89 -8.93
CA GLY A 65 4.41 -8.06 -8.53
C GLY A 65 3.99 -6.92 -7.62
N LEU A 66 2.75 -6.47 -7.73
CA LEU A 66 2.18 -5.49 -6.82
C LEU A 66 0.77 -5.88 -6.39
N ALA A 67 0.42 -5.45 -5.18
CA ALA A 67 -0.93 -5.58 -4.64
C ALA A 67 -1.36 -4.28 -3.97
N ILE A 68 -2.62 -3.92 -4.13
CA ILE A 68 -3.23 -2.72 -3.56
C ILE A 68 -4.36 -3.15 -2.62
N GLU A 69 -4.48 -2.45 -1.50
CA GLU A 69 -5.50 -2.69 -0.46
C GLU A 69 -5.48 -4.15 0.05
N LEU A 70 -4.28 -4.64 0.40
CA LEU A 70 -4.09 -5.97 0.97
C LEU A 70 -4.56 -6.00 2.43
N HIS A 71 -5.68 -6.67 2.67
CA HIS A 71 -6.23 -6.89 4.00
C HIS A 71 -5.54 -8.07 4.68
N ILE A 72 -4.99 -7.81 5.88
CA ILE A 72 -4.30 -8.81 6.69
C ILE A 72 -5.35 -9.73 7.35
N PRO A 73 -5.25 -11.06 7.22
CA PRO A 73 -6.16 -12.00 7.85
C PRO A 73 -6.27 -11.78 9.37
N GLN A 74 -7.46 -12.03 9.92
CA GLN A 74 -7.74 -11.91 11.36
C GLN A 74 -7.45 -10.52 11.96
N SER A 75 -7.38 -9.49 11.12
CA SER A 75 -7.15 -8.11 11.49
C SER A 75 -8.07 -7.17 10.70
N SER A 76 -8.30 -5.96 11.22
CA SER A 76 -8.87 -4.85 10.45
C SER A 76 -7.80 -4.06 9.70
N LYS A 77 -6.52 -4.43 9.83
CA LYS A 77 -5.41 -3.74 9.17
C LYS A 77 -5.33 -4.06 7.69
N ARG A 78 -4.87 -3.05 6.95
CA ARG A 78 -4.72 -3.07 5.51
C ARG A 78 -3.40 -2.43 5.13
N ILE A 79 -2.71 -3.06 4.18
CA ILE A 79 -1.53 -2.50 3.52
C ILE A 79 -2.03 -1.81 2.25
N ASP A 80 -1.79 -0.50 2.13
CA ASP A 80 -2.27 0.28 0.99
C ASP A 80 -1.61 -0.18 -0.31
N PHE A 81 -0.28 -0.36 -0.30
CA PHE A 81 0.48 -0.80 -1.46
C PHE A 81 1.60 -1.77 -1.05
N LEU A 82 1.69 -2.90 -1.75
CA LEU A 82 2.73 -3.93 -1.58
C LEU A 82 3.43 -4.11 -2.91
N LEU A 83 4.77 -4.05 -2.90
CA LEU A 83 5.61 -4.44 -4.03
C LEU A 83 6.33 -5.74 -3.68
N THR A 84 6.44 -6.66 -4.63
CA THR A 84 7.12 -7.94 -4.48
C THR A 84 8.05 -8.18 -5.66
N GLY A 85 9.15 -8.88 -5.40
CA GLY A 85 10.13 -9.16 -6.43
C GLY A 85 11.26 -10.04 -5.90
N ARG A 86 12.38 -10.03 -6.61
CA ARG A 86 13.60 -10.73 -6.22
C ARG A 86 14.77 -9.77 -6.25
N ASP A 87 15.72 -9.95 -5.34
CA ASP A 87 16.99 -9.24 -5.38
C ASP A 87 17.99 -9.89 -6.35
N GLU A 88 19.19 -9.32 -6.42
CA GLU A 88 20.31 -9.81 -7.24
C GLU A 88 20.68 -11.27 -6.94
N ASN A 89 20.43 -11.75 -5.71
CA ASN A 89 20.67 -13.12 -5.26
C ASN A 89 19.46 -14.04 -5.45
N GLN A 90 18.43 -13.61 -6.20
CA GLN A 90 17.17 -14.32 -6.40
C GLN A 90 16.32 -14.50 -5.14
N ALA A 91 16.66 -13.86 -4.03
CA ALA A 91 15.91 -13.93 -2.79
C ALA A 91 14.62 -13.11 -2.92
N LYS A 92 13.49 -13.68 -2.46
CA LYS A 92 12.19 -13.02 -2.53
C LYS A 92 12.16 -11.82 -1.58
N LYS A 93 11.77 -10.67 -2.10
CA LYS A 93 11.60 -9.42 -1.35
C LYS A 93 10.16 -8.93 -1.43
N ALA A 94 9.72 -8.32 -0.34
CA ALA A 94 8.46 -7.59 -0.26
C ALA A 94 8.72 -6.22 0.35
N VAL A 95 8.17 -5.16 -0.25
CA VAL A 95 8.24 -3.78 0.26
C VAL A 95 6.83 -3.31 0.56
N LEU A 96 6.58 -2.91 1.80
CA LEU A 96 5.27 -2.42 2.25
C LEU A 96 5.26 -0.90 2.25
N ILE A 97 4.22 -0.31 1.68
CA ILE A 97 4.10 1.12 1.49
C ILE A 97 2.73 1.57 2.03
N GLU A 98 2.75 2.44 3.03
CA GLU A 98 1.58 3.17 3.52
C GLU A 98 1.50 4.52 2.81
N LEU A 99 0.35 4.83 2.23
CA LEU A 99 0.15 6.05 1.44
C LEU A 99 -0.60 7.08 2.29
N LYS A 100 0.00 8.26 2.48
CA LYS A 100 -0.67 9.41 3.11
C LYS A 100 -0.76 10.58 2.15
N GLN A 101 -1.92 11.20 2.11
CA GLN A 101 -2.13 12.47 1.42
C GLN A 101 -2.00 13.66 2.38
N TRP A 102 -0.97 13.65 3.22
CA TRP A 102 -0.71 14.75 4.16
C TRP A 102 0.25 15.75 3.53
N SER A 103 -0.07 17.04 3.63
CA SER A 103 0.83 18.10 3.20
C SER A 103 1.91 18.43 4.24
N LYS A 104 1.66 18.11 5.51
CA LYS A 104 2.55 18.38 6.65
C LYS A 104 2.27 17.41 7.79
N ALA A 105 3.28 17.11 8.59
CA ALA A 105 3.14 16.48 9.89
C ALA A 105 4.06 17.16 10.90
N ASN A 106 3.63 17.23 12.16
CA ASN A 106 4.40 17.74 13.28
C ASN A 106 4.70 16.61 14.25
N ALA A 107 5.96 16.54 14.69
CA ALA A 107 6.35 15.62 15.76
C ALA A 107 5.58 15.95 17.06
N THR A 108 5.29 14.91 17.83
CA THR A 108 4.77 15.03 19.20
C THR A 108 5.77 14.43 20.18
N THR A 109 5.52 14.57 21.47
CA THR A 109 6.31 13.91 22.53
C THR A 109 5.90 12.45 22.76
N LYS A 110 4.82 11.99 22.12
CA LYS A 110 4.32 10.62 22.25
C LYS A 110 5.00 9.73 21.21
N ASP A 111 5.34 8.52 21.61
CA ASP A 111 5.97 7.56 20.71
C ASP A 111 5.02 7.20 19.55
N ALA A 112 5.59 7.09 18.35
CA ALA A 112 4.88 6.78 17.11
C ALA A 112 3.64 7.66 16.80
N ILE A 113 3.50 8.83 17.42
CA ILE A 113 2.36 9.74 17.19
C ILE A 113 2.85 11.05 16.56
N VAL A 114 2.14 11.46 15.52
CA VAL A 114 2.31 12.76 14.87
C VAL A 114 1.02 13.56 14.93
N LYS A 115 1.15 14.88 14.79
CA LYS A 115 0.02 15.79 14.67
C LYS A 115 -0.09 16.31 13.23
N THR A 116 -1.24 16.15 12.59
CA THR A 116 -1.45 16.53 11.18
C THR A 116 -2.88 17.02 10.95
N ALA A 117 -3.10 17.73 9.84
CA ALA A 117 -4.41 18.20 9.42
C ALA A 117 -5.20 17.07 8.76
N LEU A 118 -6.31 16.65 9.39
CA LEU A 118 -7.23 15.62 8.88
C LEU A 118 -8.68 16.03 9.17
N GLY A 119 -9.59 15.76 8.24
CA GLY A 119 -11.03 16.00 8.45
C GLY A 119 -11.40 17.44 8.80
N GLY A 120 -10.59 18.42 8.37
CA GLY A 120 -10.79 19.84 8.66
C GLY A 120 -10.23 20.33 10.01
N GLY A 121 -9.55 19.47 10.76
CA GLY A 121 -8.95 19.82 12.06
C GLY A 121 -7.52 19.31 12.20
N LEU A 122 -6.81 19.82 13.22
CA LEU A 122 -5.48 19.35 13.57
C LEU A 122 -5.59 18.25 14.61
N VAL A 123 -5.23 17.01 14.26
CA VAL A 123 -5.43 15.81 15.08
C VAL A 123 -4.12 15.06 15.31
N GLU A 124 -4.04 14.36 16.44
CA GLU A 124 -2.98 13.38 16.70
C GLU A 124 -3.35 12.03 16.07
N THR A 125 -2.39 11.40 15.42
CA THR A 125 -2.59 10.11 14.74
C THR A 125 -1.27 9.33 14.68
N ILE A 126 -1.35 8.05 14.33
CA ILE A 126 -0.19 7.15 14.25
C ILE A 126 0.71 7.58 13.09
N HIS A 127 2.02 7.55 13.32
CA HIS A 127 3.03 7.79 12.31
C HIS A 127 2.97 6.68 11.23
N PRO A 128 2.96 7.02 9.93
CA PRO A 128 2.85 6.04 8.84
C PRO A 128 3.90 4.92 8.90
N SER A 129 5.16 5.24 9.20
CA SER A 129 6.22 4.24 9.39
C SER A 129 5.92 3.23 10.51
N TYR A 130 5.26 3.66 11.59
CA TYR A 130 4.84 2.72 12.64
C TYR A 130 3.68 1.84 12.17
N GLN A 131 2.76 2.38 11.36
CA GLN A 131 1.72 1.56 10.73
C GLN A 131 2.35 0.45 9.88
N VAL A 132 3.27 0.79 8.98
CA VAL A 132 4.00 -0.16 8.11
C VAL A 132 4.73 -1.22 8.94
N TRP A 133 5.50 -0.79 9.95
CA TRP A 133 6.17 -1.71 10.86
C TRP A 133 5.17 -2.67 11.53
N SER A 134 4.03 -2.16 11.97
CA SER A 134 2.99 -2.97 12.61
C SER A 134 2.32 -3.97 11.66
N TYR A 135 2.38 -3.75 10.34
CA TYR A 135 1.91 -4.69 9.33
C TYR A 135 2.98 -5.77 9.08
N ALA A 136 4.24 -5.37 8.94
CA ALA A 136 5.37 -6.30 8.79
C ALA A 136 5.41 -7.29 9.95
N ALA A 137 5.32 -6.80 11.20
CA ALA A 137 5.29 -7.65 12.39
C ALA A 137 4.11 -8.63 12.41
N LEU A 138 2.95 -8.25 11.88
CA LEU A 138 1.80 -9.17 11.75
C LEU A 138 2.05 -10.21 10.66
N LEU A 139 2.58 -9.82 9.51
CA LEU A 139 2.91 -10.77 8.45
C LEU A 139 3.95 -11.79 8.92
N GLU A 140 4.97 -11.35 9.65
CA GLU A 140 5.95 -12.25 10.29
C GLU A 140 5.29 -13.21 11.29
N GLY A 141 4.29 -12.76 12.05
CA GLY A 141 3.59 -13.61 13.02
C GLY A 141 2.54 -14.56 12.44
N PHE A 142 1.98 -14.27 11.26
CA PHE A 142 0.82 -15.01 10.70
C PHE A 142 1.09 -15.70 9.36
N ASN A 143 2.10 -15.26 8.59
CA ASN A 143 2.41 -15.83 7.29
C ASN A 143 3.63 -16.74 7.40
N GLU A 144 3.43 -18.05 7.30
CA GLU A 144 4.49 -19.07 7.41
C GLU A 144 5.67 -18.79 6.45
N ALA A 145 5.41 -18.32 5.23
CA ALA A 145 6.48 -18.01 4.28
C ALA A 145 7.35 -16.80 4.72
N VAL A 146 6.76 -15.85 5.44
CA VAL A 146 7.49 -14.71 6.02
C VAL A 146 8.18 -15.13 7.32
N TYR A 147 7.48 -15.89 8.17
CA TYR A 147 8.00 -16.43 9.42
C TYR A 147 9.25 -17.29 9.21
N ASP A 148 9.22 -18.20 8.23
CA ASP A 148 10.34 -19.06 7.83
C ASP A 148 11.45 -18.30 7.08
N LYS A 149 11.34 -16.97 6.98
CA LYS A 149 12.28 -16.06 6.29
C LYS A 149 12.49 -16.39 4.81
N SER A 150 11.53 -17.07 4.18
CA SER A 150 11.58 -17.34 2.74
C SER A 150 11.23 -16.10 1.89
N ILE A 151 10.65 -15.07 2.53
CA ILE A 151 10.40 -13.73 1.98
C ILE A 151 10.92 -12.71 3.00
N GLU A 152 11.78 -11.80 2.55
CA GLU A 152 12.25 -10.70 3.39
C GLU A 152 11.37 -9.46 3.19
N ILE A 153 10.85 -8.91 4.30
CA ILE A 153 10.04 -7.70 4.34
C ILE A 153 10.92 -6.48 4.59
N ARG A 154 10.71 -5.42 3.81
CA ARG A 154 11.39 -4.12 3.90
C ARG A 154 10.39 -2.98 4.05
#